data_AF-A0A0N0C5V5-F1
#
_entry.id   AF-A0A0N0C5V5-F1
#
_cell.length_a   1.000
_cell.length_b   1.000
_cell.length_c   1.000
_cell.angle_alpha   90.00
_cell.angle_beta   90.00
_cell.angle_gamma   90.00
#
_symmetry.space_group_name_H-M   'P 1'
#
loop_
_entity.id
_entity.type
_entity.pdbx_description
1 polymer ?
#
loop_
_entity_poly.entity_id
_entity_poly.type
_entity_poly.pdbx_seq_one_letter_code
_entity_poly.pdbx_strand_id
1 'polypeptide(L)'
;MKKIQIIFGIAIALFAIVLISSGFTGNKNNNTYKFNIKSNDELLEQFKSNSLTVENNKKFGKEKQSQLVLDVELQKDEEISPEMTFYNGNISGKLKLKEEKQFFNFTGKDVFREVKYDDRTVYIGSVSVQLKNKINEEEAVLSIRFEPETKKIDVALTSGAIGETAFIPFGEAFLTKNDWDQINEIIYGESQQ
;
A
#
# COMPACT_ATOMS: atom_id res chain seq x y z
N MET A 1 -51.89 34.84 -19.70
CA MET A 1 -50.51 35.35 -19.92
C MET A 1 -49.87 35.65 -18.58
N LYS A 2 -48.92 34.82 -18.12
CA LYS A 2 -48.11 35.08 -16.93
C LYS A 2 -46.65 35.13 -17.35
N LYS A 3 -46.01 36.26 -17.02
CA LYS A 3 -44.63 36.60 -17.35
C LYS A 3 -43.67 35.80 -16.48
N ILE A 4 -42.59 35.36 -17.13
CA ILE A 4 -41.38 34.79 -16.55
C ILE A 4 -40.73 35.81 -15.62
N GLN A 5 -40.32 35.37 -14.44
CA GLN A 5 -39.27 36.03 -13.66
C GLN A 5 -38.16 35.02 -13.41
N ILE A 6 -36.99 35.33 -13.97
CA ILE A 6 -35.71 34.67 -13.71
C ILE A 6 -35.15 35.29 -12.44
N ILE A 7 -34.79 34.46 -11.45
CA ILE A 7 -33.98 34.89 -10.31
C ILE A 7 -32.63 34.19 -10.45
N PHE A 8 -31.62 34.98 -10.84
CA PHE A 8 -30.22 34.71 -10.57
C PHE A 8 -29.98 34.90 -9.07
N GLY A 9 -29.48 33.86 -8.39
CA GLY A 9 -29.13 33.91 -6.97
C GLY A 9 -27.89 33.08 -6.73
N ILE A 10 -26.74 33.76 -6.73
CA ILE A 10 -25.41 33.22 -6.46
C ILE A 10 -25.33 32.76 -5.00
N ALA A 11 -24.78 31.56 -4.82
CA ALA A 11 -24.49 30.93 -3.54
C ALA A 11 -23.32 31.62 -2.82
N ILE A 12 -23.51 31.97 -1.54
CA ILE A 12 -22.44 32.01 -0.54
C ILE A 12 -23.05 31.55 0.79
N ALA A 13 -23.03 30.25 1.05
CA ALA A 13 -23.22 29.74 2.41
C ALA A 13 -21.84 29.70 3.08
N LEU A 14 -21.65 30.59 4.05
CA LEU A 14 -20.52 30.59 4.98
C LEU A 14 -20.45 29.23 5.70
N PHE A 15 -19.50 28.38 5.34
CA PHE A 15 -19.07 27.31 6.22
C PHE A 15 -17.89 27.82 7.05
N ALA A 16 -18.16 28.06 8.33
CA ALA A 16 -17.14 28.25 9.34
C ALA A 16 -16.27 26.99 9.39
N ILE A 17 -14.98 27.15 9.07
CA ILE A 17 -13.97 26.13 9.32
C ILE A 17 -13.81 26.06 10.84
N VAL A 18 -14.38 25.03 11.46
CA VAL A 18 -14.08 24.71 12.86
C VAL A 18 -12.68 24.11 12.88
N LEU A 19 -11.69 24.93 13.21
CA LEU A 19 -10.39 24.47 13.68
C LEU A 19 -10.58 23.90 15.10
N ILE A 20 -10.83 22.60 15.22
CA ILE A 20 -10.64 21.89 16.48
C ILE A 20 -9.17 21.48 16.54
N SER A 21 -8.34 22.36 17.11
CA SER A 21 -7.02 21.99 17.61
C SER A 21 -7.06 21.76 19.11
N SER A 22 -6.39 20.69 19.52
CA SER A 22 -5.95 20.31 20.88
C SER A 22 -6.88 19.42 21.70
N GLY A 23 -6.43 18.17 21.87
CA GLY A 23 -7.03 17.20 22.78
C GLY A 23 -6.59 15.76 22.58
N PHE A 24 -5.33 15.46 22.24
CA PHE A 24 -4.80 14.10 22.34
C PHE A 24 -3.47 14.11 23.07
N THR A 25 -3.49 13.73 24.34
CA THR A 25 -2.39 12.98 24.96
C THR A 25 -2.38 11.59 24.32
N GLY A 26 -1.92 11.53 23.07
CA GLY A 26 -1.72 10.29 22.31
C GLY A 26 -0.23 9.96 22.31
N ASN A 27 0.09 8.72 22.66
CA ASN A 27 1.45 8.17 22.64
C ASN A 27 2.12 8.51 21.29
N LYS A 28 3.22 9.29 21.31
CA LYS A 28 3.80 9.98 20.14
C LYS A 28 4.47 9.09 19.08
N ASN A 29 4.35 7.76 19.14
CA ASN A 29 5.20 6.84 18.38
C ASN A 29 4.47 5.95 17.37
N ASN A 30 3.19 6.21 17.10
CA ASN A 30 2.38 5.39 16.18
C ASN A 30 1.94 6.21 14.97
N ASN A 31 2.41 5.81 13.78
CA ASN A 31 1.97 6.36 12.50
C ASN A 31 0.97 5.41 11.84
N THR A 32 -0.15 5.92 11.34
CA THR A 32 -1.14 5.12 10.61
C THR A 32 -1.33 5.65 9.21
N TYR A 33 -1.19 4.78 8.21
CA TYR A 33 -1.36 5.09 6.80
C TYR A 33 -2.48 4.25 6.21
N LYS A 34 -3.34 4.87 5.40
CA LYS A 34 -4.48 4.21 4.75
C LYS A 34 -4.40 4.39 3.26
N PHE A 35 -4.51 3.28 2.54
CA PHE A 35 -4.37 3.23 1.10
C PHE A 35 -5.56 2.54 0.46
N ASN A 36 -5.91 3.03 -0.73
CA ASN A 36 -6.89 2.42 -1.60
C ASN A 36 -6.32 2.39 -3.01
N ILE A 37 -5.76 1.24 -3.38
CA ILE A 37 -4.80 1.09 -4.48
C ILE A 37 -5.40 0.17 -5.52
N LYS A 38 -5.27 0.53 -6.81
CA LYS A 38 -5.67 -0.35 -7.92
C LYS A 38 -4.50 -1.22 -8.36
N SER A 39 -4.79 -2.35 -8.98
CA SER A 39 -3.79 -3.16 -9.65
C SER A 39 -3.06 -2.35 -10.73
N ASN A 40 -1.76 -2.61 -10.88
CA ASN A 40 -0.97 -2.04 -11.96
C ASN A 40 -1.20 -2.86 -13.23
N ASP A 41 -2.24 -2.49 -13.97
CA ASP A 41 -2.68 -3.22 -15.16
C ASP A 41 -1.65 -3.16 -16.31
N GLU A 42 -0.79 -2.13 -16.35
CA GLU A 42 0.31 -2.01 -17.31
C GLU A 42 1.42 -3.00 -17.01
N LEU A 43 1.82 -3.13 -15.75
CA LEU A 43 2.82 -4.11 -15.34
C LEU A 43 2.29 -5.55 -15.51
N LEU A 44 1.02 -5.78 -15.22
CA LEU A 44 0.36 -7.06 -15.53
C LEU A 44 0.36 -7.39 -17.03
N GLU A 45 0.21 -6.38 -17.90
CA GLU A 45 0.29 -6.56 -19.36
C GLU A 45 1.66 -7.10 -19.79
N GLN A 46 2.73 -6.57 -19.21
CA GLN A 46 4.10 -6.97 -19.54
C GLN A 46 4.38 -8.44 -19.19
N PHE A 47 3.68 -8.98 -18.20
CA PHE A 47 3.84 -10.38 -17.75
C PHE A 47 2.88 -11.37 -18.40
N LYS A 48 1.99 -10.94 -19.31
CA LYS A 48 0.91 -11.78 -19.86
C LYS A 48 1.32 -13.10 -20.49
N SER A 49 2.52 -13.18 -21.05
CA SER A 49 3.04 -14.38 -21.69
C SER A 49 3.87 -15.26 -20.75
N ASN A 50 3.98 -14.88 -19.48
CA ASN A 50 4.73 -15.60 -18.45
C ASN A 50 3.85 -16.65 -17.76
N SER A 51 4.46 -17.70 -17.20
CA SER A 51 3.75 -18.70 -16.38
C SER A 51 2.98 -18.08 -15.22
N LEU A 52 3.44 -16.92 -14.73
CA LEU A 52 2.78 -16.11 -13.71
C LEU A 52 1.31 -15.79 -14.05
N THR A 53 0.98 -15.53 -15.31
CA THR A 53 -0.40 -15.22 -15.72
C THR A 53 -1.32 -16.43 -15.61
N VAL A 54 -0.79 -17.64 -15.83
CA VAL A 54 -1.58 -18.88 -15.67
C VAL A 54 -1.93 -19.07 -14.19
N GLU A 55 -0.96 -18.89 -13.30
CA GLU A 55 -1.16 -19.06 -11.86
C GLU A 55 -2.01 -17.96 -11.24
N ASN A 56 -1.89 -16.71 -11.71
CA ASN A 56 -2.82 -15.63 -11.37
C ASN A 56 -4.25 -16.01 -11.68
N ASN A 57 -4.51 -16.48 -12.90
CA ASN A 57 -5.86 -16.87 -13.31
C ASN A 57 -6.39 -18.05 -12.48
N LYS A 58 -5.53 -19.00 -12.11
CA LYS A 58 -5.93 -20.13 -11.25
C LYS A 58 -6.29 -19.68 -9.82
N LYS A 59 -5.49 -18.82 -9.21
CA LYS A 59 -5.65 -18.43 -7.79
C LYS A 59 -6.63 -17.29 -7.59
N PHE A 60 -6.58 -16.30 -8.47
CA PHE A 60 -7.24 -15.01 -8.31
C PHE A 60 -8.21 -14.69 -9.46
N GLY A 61 -8.34 -15.56 -10.46
CA GLY A 61 -9.12 -15.26 -11.67
C GLY A 61 -8.52 -14.08 -12.44
N LYS A 62 -9.37 -13.29 -13.10
CA LYS A 62 -8.89 -12.08 -13.81
C LYS A 62 -8.47 -11.00 -12.81
N GLU A 63 -7.17 -10.81 -12.73
CA GLU A 63 -6.47 -9.93 -11.79
C GLU A 63 -6.51 -8.45 -12.18
N LYS A 64 -6.78 -8.13 -13.46
CA LYS A 64 -6.92 -6.74 -13.92
C LYS A 64 -8.05 -6.01 -13.20
N GLN A 65 -7.82 -4.73 -12.89
CA GLN A 65 -8.74 -3.88 -12.15
C GLN A 65 -9.07 -4.38 -10.73
N SER A 66 -8.18 -5.18 -10.15
CA SER A 66 -8.25 -5.51 -8.72
C SER A 66 -7.97 -4.28 -7.88
N GLN A 67 -8.42 -4.32 -6.62
CA GLN A 67 -8.30 -3.20 -5.69
C GLN A 67 -7.86 -3.70 -4.32
N LEU A 68 -6.85 -3.06 -3.75
CA LEU A 68 -6.30 -3.32 -2.44
C LEU A 68 -6.63 -2.14 -1.51
N VAL A 69 -7.39 -2.41 -0.46
CA VAL A 69 -7.56 -1.48 0.67
C VAL A 69 -6.62 -1.94 1.77
N LEU A 70 -5.71 -1.06 2.20
CA LEU A 70 -4.62 -1.40 3.10
C LEU A 70 -4.48 -0.32 4.18
N ASP A 71 -4.57 -0.73 5.44
CA ASP A 71 -4.24 0.07 6.61
C ASP A 71 -2.90 -0.44 7.16
N VAL A 72 -1.93 0.45 7.34
CA VAL A 72 -0.59 0.16 7.88
C VAL A 72 -0.39 0.99 9.14
N GLU A 73 -0.20 0.32 10.28
CA GLU A 73 0.12 0.93 11.55
C GLU A 73 1.59 0.63 11.89
N LEU A 74 2.40 1.68 12.03
CA LEU A 74 3.82 1.59 12.33
C LEU A 74 4.07 2.12 13.74
N GLN A 75 4.63 1.28 14.60
CA GLN A 75 5.10 1.65 15.91
C GLN A 75 6.63 1.67 15.89
N LYS A 76 7.26 2.81 16.23
CA LYS A 76 8.73 2.91 16.27
C LYS A 76 9.29 1.82 17.19
N ASP A 77 10.29 1.09 16.69
CA ASP A 77 10.96 0.01 17.40
C ASP A 77 12.37 0.44 17.81
N GLU A 78 13.28 0.56 16.84
CA GLU A 78 14.69 0.84 17.06
C GLU A 78 15.24 1.82 16.01
N GLU A 79 16.01 2.82 16.44
CA GLU A 79 16.76 3.69 15.53
C GLU A 79 18.15 3.12 15.35
N ILE A 80 18.50 2.75 14.11
CA ILE A 80 19.78 2.12 13.78
C ILE A 80 20.81 3.20 13.44
N SER A 81 20.40 4.19 12.65
CA SER A 81 21.18 5.35 12.26
C SER A 81 20.26 6.55 11.99
N PRO A 82 20.78 7.77 11.81
CA PRO A 82 19.96 8.92 11.41
C PRO A 82 19.15 8.66 10.13
N GLU A 83 19.69 7.83 9.24
CA GLU A 83 19.13 7.45 7.95
C GLU A 83 18.20 6.23 8.03
N MET A 84 18.22 5.45 9.12
CA MET A 84 17.48 4.18 9.21
C MET A 84 16.83 3.93 10.58
N THR A 85 15.53 3.63 10.56
CA THR A 85 14.77 3.26 11.77
C THR A 85 13.88 2.04 11.49
N PHE A 86 13.89 1.06 12.39
CA PHE A 86 12.95 -0.04 12.40
C PHE A 86 11.64 0.32 13.07
N TYR A 87 10.55 -0.22 12.51
CA TYR A 87 9.20 -0.10 13.02
C TYR A 87 8.55 -1.47 13.09
N ASN A 88 7.85 -1.74 14.19
CA ASN A 88 6.90 -2.83 14.28
C ASN A 88 5.65 -2.46 13.48
N GLY A 89 5.43 -3.13 12.35
CA GLY A 89 4.30 -2.90 11.47
C GLY A 89 3.16 -3.88 11.73
N ASN A 90 1.95 -3.35 11.88
CA ASN A 90 0.71 -4.12 11.82
C ASN A 90 -0.05 -3.68 10.58
N ILE A 91 -0.42 -4.63 9.72
CA ILE A 91 -1.23 -4.34 8.54
C ILE A 91 -2.59 -5.03 8.64
N SER A 92 -3.60 -4.38 8.08
CA SER A 92 -4.90 -4.99 7.83
C SER A 92 -5.45 -4.50 6.50
N GLY A 93 -6.31 -5.30 5.88
CA GLY A 93 -6.83 -4.88 4.59
C GLY A 93 -7.82 -5.83 3.95
N LYS A 94 -8.22 -5.44 2.75
CA LYS A 94 -9.16 -6.15 1.89
C LYS A 94 -8.67 -6.13 0.46
N LEU A 95 -8.60 -7.30 -0.16
CA LEU A 95 -8.38 -7.47 -1.58
C LEU A 95 -9.72 -7.73 -2.26
N LYS A 96 -10.03 -6.90 -3.25
CA LYS A 96 -11.15 -7.06 -4.17
C LYS A 96 -10.63 -7.48 -5.53
N LEU A 97 -10.99 -8.67 -5.96
CA LEU A 97 -10.74 -9.13 -7.33
C LEU A 97 -11.94 -8.73 -8.19
N LYS A 98 -11.71 -8.39 -9.45
CA LYS A 98 -12.74 -7.80 -10.33
C LYS A 98 -13.97 -8.70 -10.48
N GLU A 99 -13.75 -10.00 -10.71
CA GLU A 99 -14.81 -10.96 -11.00
C GLU A 99 -15.40 -11.60 -9.72
N GLU A 100 -14.76 -11.37 -8.58
CA GLU A 100 -15.22 -11.89 -7.30
C GLU A 100 -16.25 -10.96 -6.65
N LYS A 101 -17.34 -11.57 -6.18
CA LYS A 101 -18.38 -10.85 -5.41
C LYS A 101 -17.96 -10.60 -3.96
N GLN A 102 -16.88 -11.23 -3.51
CA GLN A 102 -16.43 -11.19 -2.12
C GLN A 102 -15.01 -10.64 -2.03
N PHE A 103 -14.70 -10.05 -0.87
CA PHE A 103 -13.37 -9.58 -0.54
C PHE A 103 -12.59 -10.68 0.18
N PHE A 104 -11.30 -10.76 -0.10
CA PHE A 104 -10.35 -11.44 0.77
C PHE A 104 -9.91 -10.47 1.85
N ASN A 105 -10.21 -10.77 3.11
CA ASN A 105 -9.73 -9.99 4.24
C ASN A 105 -8.38 -10.55 4.69
N PHE A 106 -7.51 -9.68 5.18
CA PHE A 106 -6.22 -10.10 5.72
C PHE A 106 -5.73 -9.20 6.83
N THR A 107 -4.85 -9.77 7.65
CA THR A 107 -4.04 -9.08 8.65
C THR A 107 -2.65 -9.68 8.62
N GLY A 108 -1.64 -8.89 8.99
CA GLY A 108 -0.26 -9.35 9.08
C GLY A 108 0.55 -8.46 10.02
N LYS A 109 1.70 -8.97 10.45
CA LYS A 109 2.64 -8.22 11.27
C LYS A 109 4.05 -8.54 10.81
N ASP A 110 4.87 -7.51 10.66
CA ASP A 110 6.29 -7.67 10.35
C ASP A 110 7.05 -6.37 10.64
N VAL A 111 8.38 -6.41 10.49
CA VAL A 111 9.25 -5.24 10.62
C VAL A 111 9.24 -4.42 9.33
N PHE A 112 9.08 -3.11 9.49
CA PHE A 112 9.26 -2.11 8.44
C PHE A 112 10.53 -1.33 8.68
N ARG A 113 11.20 -0.94 7.59
CA ARG A 113 12.35 -0.04 7.58
C ARG A 113 11.88 1.32 7.12
N GLU A 114 12.06 2.34 7.93
CA GLU A 114 12.10 3.74 7.49
C GLU A 114 13.51 4.02 7.02
N VAL A 115 13.66 4.48 5.78
CA VAL A 115 14.93 4.87 5.17
C VAL A 115 14.83 6.32 4.73
N LYS A 116 15.82 7.14 5.12
CA LYS A 116 15.92 8.56 4.78
C LYS A 116 17.13 8.80 3.87
N TYR A 117 16.91 9.44 2.73
CA TYR A 117 17.95 9.79 1.75
C TYR A 117 17.44 10.91 0.84
N ASP A 118 18.31 11.80 0.37
CA ASP A 118 17.96 12.89 -0.57
C ASP A 118 16.69 13.67 -0.19
N ASP A 119 16.52 13.97 1.10
CA ASP A 119 15.32 14.61 1.69
C ASP A 119 14.01 13.81 1.53
N ARG A 120 14.08 12.52 1.21
CA ARG A 120 12.96 11.58 1.09
C ARG A 120 12.90 10.67 2.30
N THR A 121 11.70 10.24 2.64
CA THR A 121 11.45 9.18 3.62
C THR A 121 10.64 8.06 2.98
N VAL A 122 11.20 6.86 2.94
CA VAL A 122 10.56 5.67 2.36
C VAL A 122 10.43 4.58 3.40
N TYR A 123 9.23 4.01 3.50
CA TYR A 123 8.98 2.82 4.31
C TYR A 123 8.98 1.57 3.44
N ILE A 124 9.70 0.54 3.88
CA ILE A 124 9.87 -0.73 3.16
C ILE A 124 9.58 -1.88 4.11
N GLY A 125 8.66 -2.77 3.74
CA GLY A 125 8.31 -3.96 4.51
C GLY A 125 7.89 -5.11 3.62
N SER A 126 7.98 -6.32 4.15
CA SER A 126 7.45 -7.53 3.52
C SER A 126 6.69 -8.28 4.60
N VAL A 127 5.39 -8.51 4.39
CA VAL A 127 4.51 -9.04 5.44
C VAL A 127 3.81 -10.28 4.94
N SER A 128 4.00 -11.39 5.65
CA SER A 128 3.22 -12.61 5.43
C SER A 128 1.77 -12.40 5.87
N VAL A 129 0.83 -12.76 5.01
CA VAL A 129 -0.61 -12.61 5.24
C VAL A 129 -1.36 -13.86 4.82
N GLN A 130 -2.52 -14.05 5.45
CA GLN A 130 -3.47 -15.07 5.05
C GLN A 130 -4.72 -14.38 4.49
N LEU A 131 -4.95 -14.56 3.19
CA LEU A 131 -6.09 -14.02 2.47
C LEU A 131 -7.29 -14.94 2.71
N LYS A 132 -8.33 -14.44 3.39
CA LYS A 132 -9.52 -15.24 3.71
C LYS A 132 -10.80 -14.64 3.13
N ASN A 133 -11.59 -15.46 2.43
CA ASN A 133 -12.99 -15.16 2.14
C ASN A 133 -13.89 -16.31 2.67
N LYS A 134 -15.18 -16.36 2.33
CA LYS A 134 -16.09 -17.40 2.85
C LYS A 134 -15.81 -18.82 2.33
N ILE A 135 -15.02 -18.95 1.27
CA ILE A 135 -14.87 -20.17 0.47
C ILE A 135 -13.41 -20.63 0.43
N ASN A 136 -12.48 -19.67 0.35
CA ASN A 136 -11.06 -19.89 0.09
C ASN A 136 -10.19 -19.22 1.16
N GLU A 137 -9.04 -19.83 1.38
CA GLU A 137 -7.95 -19.34 2.22
C GLU A 137 -6.64 -19.53 1.46
N GLU A 138 -5.85 -18.47 1.35
CA GLU A 138 -4.60 -18.47 0.58
C GLU A 138 -3.49 -17.76 1.37
N GLU A 139 -2.31 -18.39 1.44
CA GLU A 139 -1.13 -17.75 2.00
C GLU A 139 -0.45 -16.87 0.96
N ALA A 140 -0.05 -15.68 1.39
CA ALA A 140 0.59 -14.71 0.52
C ALA A 140 1.60 -13.85 1.29
N VAL A 141 2.42 -13.13 0.54
CA VAL A 141 3.33 -12.11 1.04
C VAL A 141 2.98 -10.79 0.37
N LEU A 142 2.86 -9.74 1.17
CA LEU A 142 2.73 -8.37 0.70
C LEU A 142 4.07 -7.65 0.86
N SER A 143 4.73 -7.36 -0.26
CA SER A 143 5.92 -6.49 -0.28
C SER A 143 5.46 -5.05 -0.51
N ILE A 144 5.62 -4.20 0.50
CA ILE A 144 5.04 -2.86 0.57
C ILE A 144 6.18 -1.83 0.60
N ARG A 145 6.10 -0.84 -0.30
CA ARG A 145 6.96 0.35 -0.31
C ARG A 145 6.08 1.58 -0.40
N PHE A 146 6.29 2.57 0.46
CA PHE A 146 5.54 3.83 0.36
C PHE A 146 6.33 5.04 0.85
N GLU A 147 5.96 6.19 0.29
CA GLU A 147 6.54 7.51 0.60
C GLU A 147 5.41 8.42 1.09
N PRO A 148 5.34 8.75 2.39
CA PRO A 148 4.22 9.49 2.97
C PRO A 148 4.00 10.87 2.34
N GLU A 149 5.10 11.58 2.05
CA GLU A 149 5.07 12.97 1.62
C GLU A 149 4.44 13.13 0.24
N THR A 150 4.77 12.22 -0.67
CA THR A 150 4.23 12.19 -2.04
C THR A 150 2.97 11.32 -2.14
N LYS A 151 2.63 10.58 -1.08
CA LYS A 151 1.55 9.59 -1.02
C LYS A 151 1.69 8.48 -2.06
N LYS A 152 2.91 8.24 -2.54
CA LYS A 152 3.20 7.15 -3.48
C LYS A 152 3.29 5.82 -2.74
N ILE A 153 2.79 4.76 -3.37
CA ILE A 153 2.81 3.42 -2.84
C ILE A 153 2.92 2.40 -3.97
N ASP A 154 3.75 1.39 -3.73
CA ASP A 154 3.96 0.21 -4.57
C ASP A 154 3.82 -1.03 -3.69
N VAL A 155 2.85 -1.88 -4.02
CA VAL A 155 2.60 -3.14 -3.30
C VAL A 155 2.61 -4.30 -4.27
N ALA A 156 3.38 -5.34 -3.95
CA ALA A 156 3.34 -6.61 -4.64
C ALA A 156 2.69 -7.67 -3.73
N LEU A 157 1.62 -8.29 -4.22
CA LEU A 157 1.05 -9.50 -3.62
C LEU A 157 1.61 -10.72 -4.33
N THR A 158 2.32 -11.57 -3.61
CA THR A 158 2.88 -12.82 -4.13
C THR A 158 2.31 -14.00 -3.34
N SER A 159 1.93 -15.08 -4.01
CA SER A 159 1.33 -16.25 -3.37
C SER A 159 1.73 -17.54 -4.09
N GLY A 160 1.89 -18.62 -3.34
CA GLY A 160 2.20 -19.96 -3.87
C GLY A 160 3.67 -20.36 -3.80
N ALA A 161 3.91 -21.62 -4.15
CA ALA A 161 5.25 -22.20 -4.19
C ALA A 161 5.99 -21.85 -5.49
N ILE A 162 7.27 -22.19 -5.55
CA ILE A 162 8.09 -22.06 -6.76
C ILE A 162 7.46 -22.89 -7.88
N GLY A 163 7.20 -22.25 -9.02
CA GLY A 163 6.54 -22.87 -10.18
C GLY A 163 5.02 -22.72 -10.22
N GLU A 164 4.40 -22.35 -9.08
CA GLU A 164 2.95 -22.09 -8.93
C GLU A 164 2.68 -20.69 -8.36
N THR A 165 3.62 -19.77 -8.61
CA THR A 165 3.60 -18.44 -8.03
C THR A 165 2.63 -17.54 -8.79
N ALA A 166 1.66 -16.98 -8.06
CA ALA A 166 0.82 -15.89 -8.51
C ALA A 166 1.38 -14.56 -7.99
N PHE A 167 1.23 -13.50 -8.80
CA PHE A 167 1.74 -12.17 -8.55
C PHE A 167 0.74 -11.10 -9.02
N ILE A 168 0.30 -10.23 -8.11
CA ILE A 168 -0.53 -9.06 -8.45
C ILE A 168 0.17 -7.80 -7.94
N PRO A 169 0.65 -6.91 -8.84
CA PRO A 169 1.17 -5.60 -8.46
C PRO A 169 0.03 -4.60 -8.27
N PHE A 170 0.17 -3.70 -7.30
CA PHE A 170 -0.72 -2.60 -7.01
C PHE A 170 0.06 -1.30 -6.89
N GLY A 171 -0.56 -0.21 -7.34
CA GLY A 171 0.03 1.11 -7.28
C GLY A 171 1.09 1.32 -8.36
N GLU A 172 1.90 2.35 -8.19
CA GLU A 172 2.88 2.78 -9.18
C GLU A 172 4.29 2.57 -8.62
N ALA A 173 5.13 1.87 -9.39
CA ALA A 173 6.55 1.78 -9.07
C ALA A 173 7.17 3.18 -9.13
N PHE A 174 7.69 3.66 -8.01
CA PHE A 174 8.20 5.03 -7.88
C PHE A 174 9.68 5.11 -7.49
N LEU A 175 10.28 3.97 -7.15
CA LEU A 175 11.71 3.85 -6.87
C LEU A 175 12.42 3.46 -8.16
N THR A 176 13.38 4.28 -8.56
CA THR A 176 14.30 4.01 -9.65
C THR A 176 15.43 3.08 -9.18
N LYS A 177 16.28 2.65 -10.11
CA LYS A 177 17.50 1.90 -9.76
C LYS A 177 18.42 2.70 -8.82
N ASN A 178 18.59 4.00 -9.06
CA ASN A 178 19.43 4.85 -8.21
C ASN A 178 18.90 4.92 -6.78
N ASP A 179 17.58 5.06 -6.62
CA ASP A 179 16.93 5.04 -5.30
C ASP A 179 17.21 3.71 -4.59
N TRP A 180 17.11 2.58 -5.31
CA TRP A 180 17.42 1.26 -4.75
C TRP A 180 18.88 1.11 -4.34
N ASP A 181 19.83 1.61 -5.14
CA ASP A 181 21.25 1.54 -4.81
C ASP A 181 21.54 2.30 -3.50
N GLN A 182 20.97 3.51 -3.33
CA GLN A 182 21.08 4.30 -2.09
C GLN A 182 20.42 3.61 -0.88
N ILE A 183 19.20 3.10 -1.06
CA ILE A 183 18.49 2.34 -0.02
C ILE A 183 19.31 1.13 0.43
N ASN A 184 19.89 0.39 -0.52
CA ASN A 184 20.70 -0.79 -0.23
C ASN A 184 22.00 -0.44 0.46
N GLU A 185 22.64 0.68 0.10
CA GLU A 185 23.82 1.19 0.81
C GLU A 185 23.49 1.50 2.27
N ILE A 186 22.34 2.13 2.55
CA ILE A 186 21.91 2.41 3.92
C ILE A 186 21.59 1.11 4.69
N ILE A 187 20.86 0.18 4.09
CA ILE A 187 20.42 -1.05 4.78
C ILE A 187 21.56 -2.05 4.99
N TYR A 188 22.46 -2.18 4.02
CA TYR A 188 23.47 -3.25 3.99
C TYR A 188 24.92 -2.75 4.03
N GLY A 189 25.18 -1.50 3.66
CA GLY A 189 26.52 -0.92 3.68
C GLY A 189 27.10 -0.84 5.11
N GLU A 190 26.26 -0.61 6.11
CA GLU A 190 26.68 -0.63 7.52
C GLU A 190 27.01 -2.03 8.05
N SER A 191 26.52 -3.10 7.41
CA SER A 191 26.78 -4.49 7.84
C SER A 191 28.16 -5.04 7.43
N GLN A 192 28.99 -4.21 6.78
CA GLN A 192 30.30 -4.58 6.22
C GLN A 192 31.50 -3.88 6.90
N GLN A 193 31.29 -3.14 8.00
CA GLN A 193 32.35 -2.52 8.81
C GLN A 193 32.42 -3.13 10.21
#